data_AF-A0A6I7QSI7-F1
#
_entry.id   AF-A0A6I7QSI7-F1
#
_cell.length_a   1.000
_cell.length_b   1.000
_cell.length_c   1.000
_cell.angle_alpha   90.00
_cell.angle_beta   90.00
_cell.angle_gamma   90.00
#
_symmetry.space_group_name_H-M   'P 1'
#
loop_
_entity.id
_entity.type
_entity.pdbx_description
1 polymer ?
#
loop_
_entity_poly.entity_id
_entity_poly.type
_entity_poly.pdbx_seq_one_letter_code
_entity_poly.pdbx_strand_id
1 'polypeptide(L)'
;MKVNEIKNVERVPLAVDYRRMYRGEALITVGASTATACPIEFVLELSPFGTNEVSVTLLGQTDYPVVPAMKLLKGRITEMDRAGELP
;
A
#
# COMPACT_ATOMS: atom_id res chain seq x y z
N MET A 1 -13.97 -7.58 3.93
CA MET A 1 -12.81 -7.37 3.04
C MET A 1 -11.54 -7.50 3.87
N LYS A 2 -10.53 -8.19 3.33
CA LYS A 2 -9.25 -8.38 3.99
C LYS A 2 -8.13 -8.15 2.95
N VAL A 3 -7.08 -7.45 3.36
CA VAL A 3 -5.81 -7.43 2.62
C VAL A 3 -5.00 -8.59 3.15
N ASN A 4 -4.72 -9.58 2.32
CA ASN A 4 -4.05 -10.80 2.74
C ASN A 4 -2.53 -10.57 2.79
N GLU A 5 -1.98 -9.98 1.73
CA GLU A 5 -0.54 -9.81 1.57
C GLU A 5 -0.25 -8.71 0.55
N ILE A 6 0.92 -8.08 0.67
CA ILE A 6 1.48 -7.18 -0.34
C ILE A 6 2.77 -7.83 -0.84
N LYS A 7 2.80 -8.20 -2.12
CA LYS A 7 3.91 -8.91 -2.77
C LYS A 7 4.64 -8.02 -3.76
N ASN A 8 5.83 -8.45 -4.14
CA ASN A 8 6.67 -7.80 -5.16
C ASN A 8 6.85 -6.30 -4.89
N VAL A 9 7.08 -5.95 -3.61
CA VAL A 9 7.30 -4.56 -3.22
C VAL A 9 8.66 -4.12 -3.72
N GLU A 10 8.67 -3.13 -4.59
CA GLU A 10 9.86 -2.55 -5.18
C GLU A 10 9.90 -1.06 -4.85
N ARG A 11 11.07 -0.57 -4.42
CA ARG A 11 11.29 0.84 -4.17
C ARG A 11 11.54 1.56 -5.49
N VAL A 12 10.73 2.55 -5.79
CA VAL A 12 10.91 3.43 -6.95
C VAL A 12 11.90 4.53 -6.56
N PRO A 13 13.04 4.66 -7.25
CA PRO A 13 14.01 5.69 -6.92
C PRO A 13 13.42 7.08 -7.20
N LEU A 14 13.53 7.96 -6.20
CA LEU A 14 13.12 9.34 -6.26
C LEU A 14 14.30 10.23 -5.85
N ALA A 15 14.38 11.43 -6.42
CA ALA A 15 15.38 12.43 -6.06
C ALA A 15 15.07 13.19 -4.75
N VAL A 16 14.07 12.73 -3.98
CA VAL A 16 13.50 13.43 -2.83
C VAL A 16 13.59 12.53 -1.60
N ASP A 17 14.49 12.86 -0.67
CA ASP A 17 14.84 11.96 0.45
C ASP A 17 13.71 11.78 1.48
N TYR A 18 12.87 12.79 1.68
CA TYR A 18 11.74 12.72 2.62
C TYR A 18 10.54 11.92 2.07
N ARG A 19 10.61 11.46 0.81
CA ARG A 19 9.53 10.77 0.12
C ARG A 19 10.01 9.44 -0.44
N ARG A 20 9.49 8.36 0.13
CA ARG A 20 9.77 6.99 -0.33
C ARG A 20 8.58 6.47 -1.11
N MET A 21 8.82 6.02 -2.33
CA MET A 21 7.77 5.51 -3.22
C MET A 21 8.01 4.05 -3.54
N TYR A 22 6.92 3.32 -3.59
CA TYR A 22 6.92 1.88 -3.73
C TYR A 22 5.85 1.45 -4.71
N ARG A 23 6.13 0.36 -5.42
CA ARG A 23 5.18 -0.35 -6.26
C ARG A 23 5.09 -1.78 -5.76
N GLY A 24 3.92 -2.38 -5.89
CA GLY A 24 3.74 -3.78 -5.54
C GLY A 24 2.36 -4.27 -5.90
N GLU A 25 2.04 -5.46 -5.44
CA GLU A 25 0.78 -6.13 -5.72
C GLU A 25 0.10 -6.51 -4.41
N ALA A 26 -1.09 -5.96 -4.18
CA ALA A 26 -1.90 -6.31 -3.02
C ALA A 26 -2.86 -7.46 -3.37
N LEU A 27 -2.82 -8.53 -2.56
CA LEU A 27 -3.81 -9.61 -2.61
C LEU A 27 -4.98 -9.25 -1.71
N ILE A 28 -6.13 -8.97 -2.31
CA ILE A 28 -7.34 -8.53 -1.60
C ILE A 28 -8.43 -9.59 -1.70
N THR A 29 -9.03 -9.95 -0.57
CA THR A 29 -10.15 -10.90 -0.47
C THR A 29 -11.43 -10.18 -0.06
N VAL A 30 -12.50 -10.39 -0.84
CA VAL A 30 -13.82 -9.79 -0.63
C VAL A 30 -14.85 -10.89 -0.31
N GLY A 31 -15.26 -10.98 0.96
CA GLY A 31 -16.20 -12.02 1.40
C GLY A 31 -15.61 -13.42 1.30
N ALA A 32 -16.33 -14.33 0.66
CA ALA A 32 -15.89 -15.70 0.37
C ALA A 32 -15.20 -15.85 -1.01
N SER A 33 -14.96 -14.74 -1.70
CA SER A 33 -14.33 -14.76 -3.03
C SER A 33 -12.85 -15.07 -2.94
N THR A 34 -12.25 -15.51 -4.06
CA THR A 34 -10.80 -15.71 -4.16
C THR A 34 -10.04 -14.40 -3.98
N ALA A 35 -8.81 -14.49 -3.49
CA ALA A 35 -7.92 -13.33 -3.41
C ALA A 35 -7.63 -12.82 -4.83
N THR A 36 -7.90 -11.55 -5.07
CA THR A 36 -7.61 -10.89 -6.34
C THR A 36 -6.33 -10.06 -6.19
N ALA A 37 -5.44 -10.20 -7.16
CA ALA A 37 -4.24 -9.39 -7.28
C ALA A 37 -4.60 -8.00 -7.80
N CYS A 38 -4.18 -6.96 -7.08
CA CYS A 38 -4.36 -5.58 -7.48
C CYS A 38 -3.02 -4.86 -7.47
N PRO A 39 -2.56 -4.31 -8.61
CA PRO A 39 -1.35 -3.51 -8.63
C PRO A 39 -1.59 -2.21 -7.84
N ILE A 40 -0.68 -1.94 -6.93
CA ILE A 40 -0.71 -0.75 -6.08
C ILE A 40 0.58 0.03 -6.17
N GLU A 41 0.45 1.34 -6.03
CA GLU A 41 1.56 2.25 -5.83
C GLU A 41 1.32 2.98 -4.51
N PHE A 42 2.34 3.08 -3.66
CA PHE A 42 2.20 3.78 -2.40
C PHE A 42 3.41 4.64 -2.10
N VAL A 43 3.15 5.71 -1.35
CA VAL A 43 4.13 6.71 -0.97
C VAL A 43 4.11 6.86 0.53
N LEU A 44 5.28 6.82 1.13
CA LEU A 44 5.55 7.22 2.49
C LEU A 44 6.22 8.58 2.45
N GLU A 45 5.52 9.60 2.92
CA GLU A 45 6.04 10.95 3.02
C GLU A 45 6.23 11.32 4.49
N LEU A 46 7.42 11.79 4.84
CA LEU A 46 7.68 12.31 6.18
C LEU A 46 7.14 13.75 6.25
N SER A 47 6.12 13.96 7.06
CA SER A 47 5.59 15.30 7.29
C SER A 47 6.58 16.17 8.08
N PRO A 48 6.48 17.50 7.99
CA PRO A 48 7.29 18.42 8.80
C PRO A 48 7.14 18.21 10.32
N PHE A 49 6.04 17.57 10.75
CA PHE A 49 5.76 17.25 12.15
C PHE A 49 6.27 15.85 12.55
N GLY A 50 7.02 15.17 11.67
CA GLY A 50 7.58 13.84 11.91
C GLY A 50 6.58 12.69 11.79
N THR A 51 5.38 12.93 11.24
CA THR A 51 4.40 11.87 10.98
C THR A 51 4.61 11.29 9.58
N ASN A 52 4.63 9.96 9.46
CA ASN A 52 4.64 9.30 8.16
C ASN A 52 3.23 9.32 7.58
N GLU A 53 3.05 10.07 6.49
CA GLU A 53 1.82 10.09 5.72
C GLU A 53 1.87 9.00 4.65
N VAL A 54 0.88 8.10 4.68
CA VAL A 54 0.76 6.99 3.73
C VAL A 54 -0.29 7.34 2.68
N SER A 55 0.15 7.45 1.44
CA SER A 55 -0.71 7.58 0.26
C SER A 55 -0.68 6.30 -0.55
N VAL A 56 -1.84 5.83 -1.00
CA VAL A 56 -1.98 4.58 -1.75
C VAL A 56 -2.83 4.84 -2.98
N THR A 57 -2.35 4.39 -4.13
CA THR A 57 -2.99 4.47 -5.44
C THR A 57 -3.21 3.05 -5.94
N LEU A 58 -4.45 2.72 -6.28
CA LEU A 58 -4.80 1.46 -6.94
C LEU A 58 -4.65 1.67 -8.45
N LEU A 59 -3.83 0.86 -9.12
CA LEU A 59 -3.50 1.02 -10.55
C LEU A 59 -4.40 0.19 -11.49
N GLY A 60 -5.45 -0.44 -10.97
CA GLY A 60 -6.33 -1.33 -11.73
C GLY A 60 -7.82 -1.07 -11.51
N GLN A 61 -8.64 -1.61 -12.43
CA GLN A 61 -10.09 -1.70 -12.21
C GLN A 61 -10.36 -2.68 -11.07
N THR A 62 -11.24 -2.27 -10.17
CA THR A 62 -11.53 -3.03 -8.95
C THR A 62 -13.04 -3.13 -8.75
N ASP A 63 -13.55 -4.36 -8.70
CA ASP A 63 -14.97 -4.65 -8.51
C ASP A 63 -15.41 -4.53 -7.04
N TYR A 64 -14.64 -3.80 -6.23
CA TYR A 64 -14.83 -3.68 -4.79
C TYR A 64 -14.81 -2.23 -4.31
N PRO A 65 -15.45 -1.93 -3.16
CA PRO A 65 -15.45 -0.58 -2.62
C PRO A 65 -14.03 -0.08 -2.35
N VAL A 66 -13.63 1.00 -3.03
CA VAL A 66 -12.26 1.55 -3.02
C VAL A 66 -11.89 2.12 -1.65
N VAL A 67 -12.79 2.87 -1.03
CA VAL A 67 -12.55 3.55 0.26
C VAL A 67 -12.10 2.58 1.37
N PRO A 68 -12.81 1.47 1.67
CA PRO A 68 -12.37 0.52 2.68
C PRO A 68 -11.09 -0.23 2.28
N ALA A 69 -10.87 -0.48 0.98
CA ALA A 69 -9.62 -1.07 0.51
C ALA A 69 -8.42 -0.15 0.82
N MET A 70 -8.53 1.15 0.52
CA MET A 70 -7.50 2.14 0.83
C MET A 70 -7.20 2.21 2.33
N LYS A 71 -8.23 2.21 3.19
CA LYS A 71 -8.05 2.24 4.65
C LYS A 71 -7.28 1.02 5.16
N LEU A 72 -7.63 -0.18 4.67
CA LEU A 72 -6.96 -1.42 5.04
C LEU A 72 -5.51 -1.46 4.53
N LEU A 73 -5.27 -1.02 3.29
CA LEU A 73 -3.94 -0.94 2.70
C LEU A 73 -3.05 0.03 3.46
N LYS A 74 -3.52 1.23 3.78
CA LYS A 74 -2.78 2.20 4.59
C LYS A 74 -2.39 1.61 5.95
N GLY A 75 -3.31 0.91 6.62
CA GLY A 75 -3.03 0.23 7.88
C GLY A 75 -1.91 -0.81 7.74
N ARG A 76 -2.04 -1.72 6.77
CA ARG A 76 -1.02 -2.77 6.54
C ARG A 76 0.33 -2.20 6.14
N ILE A 77 0.38 -1.19 5.28
CA ILE A 77 1.64 -0.52 4.87
C ILE A 77 2.31 0.17 6.06
N THR A 78 1.53 0.82 6.93
CA THR A 78 2.06 1.45 8.16
C THR A 78 2.67 0.40 9.09
N GLU A 79 2.04 -0.76 9.22
CA GLU A 79 2.59 -1.88 9.99
C GLU A 79 3.88 -2.41 9.37
N MET A 80 3.94 -2.56 8.04
CA MET A 80 5.14 -2.99 7.33
C MET A 80 6.32 -2.00 7.48
N ASP A 81 6.06 -0.68 7.39
CA ASP A 81 7.08 0.35 7.63
C ASP A 81 7.61 0.29 9.07
N ARG A 82 6.72 0.14 10.06
CA ARG A 82 7.11 -0.01 11.47
C ARG A 82 7.89 -1.29 11.75
N ALA A 83 7.59 -2.37 11.03
CA ALA A 83 8.28 -3.64 11.15
C ALA A 83 9.62 -3.68 10.39
N GLY A 84 9.92 -2.68 9.55
CA GLY A 84 11.10 -2.68 8.68
C GLY A 84 11.02 -3.71 7.55
N GLU A 85 9.80 -4.12 7.15
CA GLU A 85 9.55 -5.10 6.08
C GLU A 85 9.63 -4.47 4.68
N LEU A 86 9.71 -3.14 4.60
CA LEU A 86 9.84 -2.42 3.33
C LEU A 86 11.32 -2.29 2.93
N PRO A 87 11.66 -2.53 1.65
CA PRO A 87 13.03 -2.38 1.13
C PRO A 87 13.51 -0.92 1.05
#